data_AF-S4S3I4-F1
#
_entry.id   AF-S4S3I4-F1
#
_cell.length_a   1.000
_cell.length_b   1.000
_cell.length_c   1.000
_cell.angle_alpha   90.00
_cell.angle_beta   90.00
_cell.angle_gamma   90.00
#
_symmetry.space_group_name_H-M   'P 1'
#
loop_
_entity.id
_entity.type
_entity.pdbx_description
1 polymer ?
#
loop_
_entity_poly.entity_id
_entity_poly.type
_entity_poly.pdbx_seq_one_letter_code
_entity_poly.pdbx_strand_id
1 'polypeptide(L)' 'IEILKLPEEDADSPMGPYTGAGTIFGTTGGVMEAAVRSVYYLVTKKDLGDVNFLPVRGLDGVKEAEVDLNGAKIRI' A
#
# COMPACT_ATOMS: atom_id res chain seq x y z
N ILE A 1 -30.31 -4.40 11.13
CA ILE A 1 -29.86 -4.04 9.77
C ILE A 1 -29.21 -5.27 9.18
N GLU A 2 -29.72 -5.78 8.07
CA GLU A 2 -29.08 -6.89 7.35
C GLU A 2 -28.04 -6.32 6.37
N ILE A 3 -26.76 -6.33 6.78
CA ILE A 3 -25.67 -5.67 6.05
C ILE A 3 -25.57 -6.13 4.59
N LEU A 4 -25.80 -7.42 4.33
CA LEU A 4 -25.68 -8.03 2.99
C LEU A 4 -26.80 -7.65 2.00
N LYS A 5 -27.89 -7.01 2.47
CA LYS A 5 -29.02 -6.60 1.62
C LYS A 5 -29.04 -5.10 1.34
N LEU A 6 -28.06 -4.35 1.85
CA LEU A 6 -27.95 -2.92 1.60
C LEU A 6 -27.37 -2.67 0.20
N PRO A 7 -27.84 -1.63 -0.51
CA PRO A 7 -27.16 -1.17 -1.71
C PRO A 7 -25.77 -0.62 -1.36
N GLU A 8 -24.84 -0.71 -2.30
CA GLU A 8 -23.56 -0.02 -2.18
C GLU A 8 -23.78 1.50 -2.31
N GLU A 9 -23.08 2.27 -1.46
CA GLU A 9 -23.12 3.72 -1.46
C GLU A 9 -21.68 4.26 -1.38
N ASP A 10 -21.42 5.36 -2.09
CA ASP A 10 -20.12 6.01 -2.07
C ASP A 10 -19.93 6.83 -0.77
N ALA A 11 -18.67 6.97 -0.34
CA ALA A 11 -18.33 7.86 0.76
C ALA A 11 -18.47 9.34 0.37
N ASP A 12 -18.80 10.19 1.34
CA ASP A 12 -19.00 11.63 1.12
C ASP A 12 -17.74 12.35 0.61
N SER A 13 -17.92 13.26 -0.34
CA SER A 13 -16.88 14.14 -0.89
C SER A 13 -16.72 15.42 -0.04
N PRO A 14 -15.51 15.97 0.15
CA PRO A 14 -14.26 15.65 -0.57
C PRO A 14 -13.33 14.65 0.11
N MET A 15 -13.68 14.14 1.30
CA MET A 15 -12.74 13.34 2.11
C MET A 15 -12.90 11.82 1.94
N GLY A 16 -13.95 11.36 1.26
CA GLY A 16 -14.22 9.96 0.96
C GLY A 16 -13.29 9.27 -0.06
N PRO A 17 -12.74 9.96 -1.08
CA PRO A 17 -11.84 9.32 -2.04
C PRO A 17 -10.59 8.76 -1.37
N TYR A 18 -10.27 7.49 -1.65
CA TYR A 18 -9.06 6.81 -1.18
C TYR A 18 -8.32 6.13 -2.34
N THR A 19 -7.04 5.81 -2.13
CA THR A 19 -6.22 5.07 -3.10
C THR A 19 -6.03 3.62 -2.66
N GLY A 20 -5.68 2.74 -3.59
CA GLY A 20 -5.33 1.35 -3.26
C GLY A 20 -4.15 1.21 -2.29
N ALA A 21 -3.31 2.24 -2.16
CA ALA A 21 -2.28 2.29 -1.12
C ALA A 21 -2.89 2.54 0.27
N GLY A 22 -3.91 3.39 0.39
CA GLY A 22 -4.64 3.62 1.64
C GLY A 22 -5.46 2.40 2.07
N THR A 23 -6.04 1.66 1.11
CA THR A 23 -6.85 0.47 1.38
C THR A 23 -6.09 -0.63 2.13
N ILE A 24 -4.79 -0.79 1.87
CA ILE A 24 -3.99 -1.89 2.43
C ILE A 24 -3.44 -1.63 3.84
N PHE A 25 -3.63 -0.43 4.41
CA PHE A 25 -3.07 -0.04 5.72
C PHE A 25 -3.49 -0.98 6.86
N GLY A 26 -4.69 -1.58 6.78
CA GLY A 26 -5.21 -2.49 7.80
C GLY A 26 -4.56 -3.87 7.83
N THR A 27 -3.63 -4.17 6.91
CA THR A 27 -2.95 -5.46 6.82
C THR A 27 -1.49 -5.36 7.28
N THR A 28 -0.96 -6.44 7.85
CA THR A 28 0.46 -6.49 8.25
C THR A 28 1.36 -6.34 7.03
N GLY A 29 2.22 -5.31 7.05
CA GLY A 29 3.07 -4.90 5.93
C GLY A 29 2.45 -3.89 4.96
N GLY A 30 1.14 -3.61 5.04
CA GLY A 30 0.46 -2.71 4.11
C GLY A 30 0.87 -1.25 4.24
N VAL A 31 1.16 -0.76 5.46
CA VAL A 31 1.68 0.60 5.68
C VAL A 31 3.08 0.75 5.06
N MET A 32 3.94 -0.26 5.21
CA MET A 32 5.29 -0.26 4.63
C MET A 32 5.20 -0.27 3.10
N GLU A 33 4.36 -1.14 2.53
CA GLU A 33 4.11 -1.20 1.09
C GLU A 33 3.61 0.14 0.54
N ALA A 34 2.68 0.80 1.22
CA ALA A 34 2.20 2.12 0.83
C ALA A 34 3.30 3.18 0.86
N ALA A 35 4.13 3.20 1.91
CA ALA A 35 5.24 4.13 2.04
C ALA A 35 6.27 3.96 0.91
N VAL A 36 6.66 2.71 0.61
CA VAL A 36 7.63 2.42 -0.45
C VAL A 36 7.11 2.83 -1.82
N ARG A 37 5.83 2.57 -2.14
CA ARG A 37 5.20 3.01 -3.40
C ARG A 37 5.32 4.53 -3.58
N SER A 38 5.07 5.30 -2.53
CA SER A 38 5.19 6.75 -2.57
C SER A 38 6.64 7.22 -2.68
N VAL A 39 7.55 6.65 -1.87
CA VAL A 39 8.97 7.03 -1.87
C VAL A 39 9.61 6.75 -3.23
N TYR A 40 9.27 5.64 -3.89
CA TYR A 40 9.80 5.32 -5.21
C TYR A 40 9.50 6.42 -6.23
N TYR A 41 8.23 6.86 -6.32
CA TYR A 41 7.87 7.95 -7.21
C TYR A 41 8.57 9.27 -6.82
N LEU A 42 8.63 9.57 -5.52
CA LEU A 42 9.24 10.80 -5.03
C LEU A 42 10.74 10.91 -5.38
N VAL A 43 11.47 9.80 -5.29
CA VAL A 43 12.91 9.70 -5.57
C VAL A 43 13.21 9.57 -7.06
N THR A 44 12.50 8.68 -7.77
CA THR A 44 12.82 8.37 -9.16
C THR A 44 12.10 9.27 -10.17
N LYS A 45 11.06 9.98 -9.75
CA LYS A 45 10.11 10.70 -10.61
C LYS A 45 9.47 9.84 -11.70
N LYS A 46 9.49 8.52 -11.52
CA LYS A 46 8.91 7.52 -12.43
C LYS A 46 7.83 6.75 -11.69
N ASP A 47 6.78 6.39 -12.43
CA ASP A 47 5.78 5.47 -11.93
C ASP A 47 6.37 4.07 -11.77
N LEU A 48 6.02 3.42 -10.66
CA LEU A 48 6.46 2.07 -10.36
C LEU A 48 5.62 1.10 -11.21
N GLY A 49 6.28 0.29 -12.05
CA GLY A 49 5.59 -0.63 -12.97
C GLY A 49 4.85 -1.77 -12.25
N ASP A 50 5.47 -2.35 -11.23
CA ASP A 50 4.80 -3.31 -10.33
C ASP A 50 4.78 -2.76 -8.92
N VAL A 51 3.57 -2.48 -8.43
CA VAL A 51 3.34 -1.91 -7.10
C VAL A 51 3.27 -2.98 -6.00
N ASN A 52 3.34 -4.27 -6.35
CA ASN A 52 3.20 -5.35 -5.38
C ASN A 52 4.50 -5.68 -4.67
N PHE A 53 4.56 -5.33 -3.38
CA PHE A 53 5.65 -5.76 -2.50
C PHE A 53 5.21 -7.01 -1.74
N LEU A 54 5.26 -8.15 -2.42
CA LEU A 54 4.87 -9.45 -1.85
C LEU A 54 5.66 -9.86 -0.58
N PRO A 55 6.98 -9.58 -0.43
CA PRO A 55 7.76 -10.03 0.73
C PRO A 55 7.30 -9.46 2.08
N VAL A 56 6.61 -8.31 2.09
CA VAL A 56 6.12 -7.69 3.32
C VAL A 56 4.70 -8.14 3.69
N ARG A 57 4.01 -8.88 2.82
CA ARG A 57 2.66 -9.42 3.07
C ARG A 57 2.76 -10.78 3.76
N GLY A 58 1.77 -11.13 4.60
CA GLY A 58 1.70 -12.44 5.29
C GLY A 58 1.83 -12.35 6.81
N LEU A 59 1.63 -13.47 7.52
CA LEU A 59 1.46 -13.54 8.98
C LEU A 59 2.75 -13.89 9.74
N ASP A 60 3.90 -13.95 9.06
CA ASP A 60 5.18 -14.22 9.72
C ASP A 60 5.52 -13.15 10.76
N GLY A 61 6.04 -13.58 11.91
CA GLY A 61 6.21 -12.74 13.11
C GLY A 61 7.20 -11.57 12.93
N VAL A 62 8.21 -11.73 12.09
CA VAL A 62 9.13 -10.67 11.64
C VAL A 62 9.37 -10.86 10.15
N LYS A 63 9.25 -9.80 9.38
CA LYS A 63 9.45 -9.81 7.92
C LYS A 63 10.49 -8.75 7.59
N GLU A 64 11.45 -9.13 6.75
CA GLU A 64 12.46 -8.23 6.19
C GLU A 64 12.42 -8.31 4.66
N ALA A 65 12.61 -7.18 3.98
CA ALA A 65 12.77 -7.09 2.54
C ALA A 65 13.81 -6.02 2.18
N GLU A 66 14.47 -6.19 1.03
CA GLU A 66 15.34 -5.17 0.45
C GLU A 66 14.64 -4.61 -0.80
N VAL A 67 14.54 -3.29 -0.89
CA VAL A 67 13.97 -2.58 -2.03
C VAL A 67 15.05 -1.69 -2.65
N ASP A 68 15.25 -1.84 -3.95
CA ASP A 68 16.12 -0.96 -4.73
C ASP A 68 15.33 0.25 -5.25
N LEU A 69 15.68 1.44 -4.75
CA LEU A 69 15.16 2.72 -5.19
C LEU A 69 16.18 3.41 -6.11
N ASN A 70 16.37 2.88 -7.31
CA ASN A 70 17.26 3.46 -8.33
C ASN A 70 18.71 3.63 -7.83
N GLY A 71 19.26 2.58 -7.24
CA GLY A 71 20.61 2.52 -6.69
C GLY A 71 20.69 2.70 -5.17
N ALA A 72 19.61 3.15 -4.52
CA ALA A 72 19.51 3.19 -3.07
C ALA A 72 18.81 1.93 -2.55
N LYS A 73 19.58 1.00 -2.00
CA LYS A 73 19.07 -0.20 -1.32
C LYS A 73 18.56 0.16 0.06
N ILE A 74 17.25 0.05 0.27
CA ILE A 74 16.61 0.23 1.57
C ILE A 74 16.18 -1.14 2.09
N ARG A 75 16.53 -1.40 3.35
CA ARG A 75 16.12 -2.60 4.08
C ARG A 75 14.96 -2.23 4.99
N ILE A 76 13.87 -3.00 4.89
CA ILE A 76 12.59 -2.78 5.56
C ILE A 76 12.10 -4.06 6.20
#